data_AF-A0A7Y0ZZU9-F1
#
_entry.id   AF-A0A7Y0ZZU9-F1
#
_cell.length_a   1.000
_cell.length_b   1.000
_cell.length_c   1.000
_cell.angle_alpha   90.00
_cell.angle_beta   90.00
_cell.angle_gamma   90.00
#
_symmetry.space_group_name_H-M   'P 1'
#
loop_
_entity.id
_entity.type
_entity.pdbx_description
1 polymer ?
#
loop_
_entity_poly.entity_id
_entity_poly.type
_entity_poly.pdbx_seq_one_letter_code
_entity_poly.pdbx_strand_id
1 'polypeptide(L)'
;MNRFRNKVDAQHAHIFSLRLAVVILALVCAGLWYGWRSAPTDLTVHVPPDLRSGSTRKWWDVPPENVYAFALYIFGQLNRWPSDGEQDYRRAIYGLQSYLTPACKAFLDGDYEYRKAAGELRQRVRGVYEILGRGYSEDPELRVKQLDRDSWLVKLDLNADEYYAAEPVKRVVVRYPLRVVRFDLDPERNKWGLALDCYQGTPQKISLPGGEP
;
A
#
# COMPACT_ATOMS: atom_id res chain seq x y z
N MET A 1 41.48 -32.28 -54.20
CA MET A 1 40.89 -31.93 -52.89
C MET A 1 39.50 -32.55 -52.78
N ASN A 2 39.19 -33.19 -51.65
CA ASN A 2 38.09 -34.15 -51.54
C ASN A 2 36.75 -33.47 -51.17
N ARG A 3 35.72 -33.59 -52.02
CA ARG A 3 34.42 -32.87 -51.91
C ARG A 3 33.70 -33.08 -50.56
N PHE A 4 33.91 -34.23 -49.93
CA PHE A 4 33.35 -34.56 -48.63
C PHE A 4 33.98 -33.77 -47.48
N ARG A 5 35.29 -33.50 -47.54
CA ARG A 5 35.99 -32.74 -46.51
C ARG A 5 35.53 -31.29 -46.46
N ASN A 6 35.38 -30.67 -47.64
CA ASN A 6 34.85 -29.30 -47.76
C ASN A 6 33.41 -29.16 -47.21
N LYS A 7 32.56 -30.20 -47.34
CA LYS A 7 31.20 -30.18 -46.77
C LYS A 7 31.22 -30.26 -45.25
N VAL A 8 32.09 -31.10 -44.68
CA VAL A 8 32.27 -31.22 -43.24
C VAL A 8 32.82 -29.93 -42.65
N ASP A 9 33.83 -29.32 -43.31
CA ASP A 9 34.42 -28.04 -42.89
C ASP A 9 33.38 -26.90 -42.93
N ALA A 10 32.53 -26.85 -43.96
CA ALA A 10 31.44 -25.87 -44.04
C ALA A 10 30.39 -26.05 -42.93
N GLN A 11 30.04 -27.29 -42.58
CA GLN A 11 29.13 -27.59 -41.47
C GLN A 11 29.74 -27.20 -40.11
N HIS A 12 31.03 -27.47 -39.90
CA HIS A 12 31.72 -27.06 -38.67
C HIS A 12 31.81 -25.54 -38.54
N ALA A 13 32.09 -24.82 -39.62
CA ALA A 13 32.09 -23.36 -39.62
C ALA A 13 30.69 -22.78 -39.28
N HIS A 14 29.63 -23.39 -39.82
CA HIS A 14 28.25 -22.98 -39.53
C HIS A 14 27.83 -23.31 -38.08
N ILE A 15 28.23 -24.45 -37.53
CA ILE A 15 28.00 -24.79 -36.12
C ILE A 15 28.75 -23.82 -35.21
N PHE A 16 29.97 -23.43 -35.58
CA PHE A 16 30.75 -22.47 -34.82
C PHE A 16 30.12 -21.07 -34.81
N SER A 17 29.65 -20.57 -35.97
CA SER A 17 28.97 -19.28 -36.04
C SER A 17 27.66 -19.26 -35.24
N LEU A 18 26.88 -20.34 -35.25
CA LEU A 18 25.68 -20.48 -34.42
C LEU A 18 26.01 -20.47 -32.93
N ARG A 19 27.05 -21.19 -32.50
CA ARG A 19 27.49 -21.19 -31.09
C ARG A 19 27.93 -19.80 -30.65
N LEU A 20 28.69 -19.10 -31.49
CA LEU A 20 29.10 -17.73 -31.22
C LEU A 20 27.88 -16.79 -31.09
N ALA A 21 26.91 -16.91 -32.00
CA ALA A 21 25.67 -16.14 -31.94
C ALA A 21 24.87 -16.41 -30.65
N VAL A 22 24.77 -17.67 -30.23
CA VAL A 22 24.09 -18.04 -28.97
C VAL A 22 24.81 -17.46 -27.76
N VAL A 23 26.15 -17.48 -27.71
CA VAL A 23 26.93 -16.88 -26.62
C VAL A 23 26.71 -15.38 -26.56
N ILE A 24 26.75 -14.69 -27.70
CA ILE A 24 26.47 -13.24 -27.77
C ILE A 24 25.06 -12.94 -27.27
N LEU A 25 24.06 -13.71 -27.71
CA LEU A 25 22.67 -13.52 -27.27
C LEU A 25 22.52 -13.74 -25.76
N ALA A 26 23.19 -14.76 -25.20
CA ALA A 26 23.18 -15.03 -23.77
C ALA A 26 23.77 -13.86 -22.96
N LEU A 27 24.86 -13.26 -23.44
CA LEU A 27 25.46 -12.08 -22.80
C LEU A 27 24.53 -10.86 -22.84
N VAL A 28 23.85 -10.62 -23.97
CA VAL A 28 22.85 -9.56 -24.08
C VAL A 28 21.70 -9.79 -23.10
N CYS A 29 21.15 -11.00 -23.03
CA CYS A 29 20.10 -11.35 -22.07
C CYS A 29 20.53 -11.15 -20.61
N ALA A 30 21.77 -11.53 -20.27
CA ALA A 30 22.31 -11.32 -18.92
C ALA A 30 22.45 -9.82 -18.59
N GLY A 31 22.89 -9.00 -19.55
CA GLY A 31 22.97 -7.54 -19.40
C GLY A 31 21.60 -6.91 -19.18
N LEU A 32 20.59 -7.31 -19.95
CA LEU A 32 19.21 -6.84 -19.80
C LEU A 32 18.62 -7.25 -18.45
N TRP A 33 18.83 -8.49 -18.01
CA TRP A 33 18.38 -8.97 -16.71
C TRP A 33 19.02 -8.17 -15.56
N TYR A 34 20.33 -7.90 -15.66
CA TYR A 34 21.04 -7.11 -14.66
C TYR A 34 20.52 -5.67 -14.61
N GLY A 35 20.29 -5.04 -15.78
CA GLY A 35 19.72 -3.70 -15.88
C GLY A 35 18.32 -3.60 -15.28
N TRP A 36 17.44 -4.57 -15.58
CA TRP A 36 16.10 -4.63 -15.03
C TRP A 36 16.10 -4.81 -13.51
N ARG A 37 16.96 -5.69 -12.99
CA ARG A 37 17.09 -5.93 -11.55
C ARG A 37 17.62 -4.71 -10.79
N SER A 38 18.45 -3.91 -11.45
CA SER A 38 19.09 -2.73 -10.85
C SER A 38 18.27 -1.45 -11.04
N ALA A 39 17.13 -1.53 -11.73
CA ALA A 39 16.26 -0.38 -11.94
C ALA A 39 15.72 0.14 -10.59
N PRO A 40 15.70 1.47 -10.37
CA PRO A 40 15.16 2.06 -9.15
C PRO A 40 13.70 1.67 -8.93
N THR A 41 13.36 1.19 -7.74
CA THR A 41 11.98 0.81 -7.37
C THR A 41 11.11 2.00 -6.99
N ASP A 42 11.73 3.13 -6.63
CA ASP A 42 11.06 4.37 -6.28
C ASP A 42 11.50 5.47 -7.25
N LEU A 43 10.55 6.07 -7.96
CA LEU A 43 10.78 7.24 -8.81
C LEU A 43 10.17 8.47 -8.14
N THR A 44 11.00 9.32 -7.55
CA THR A 44 10.54 10.62 -7.03
C THR A 44 10.39 11.59 -8.20
N VAL A 45 9.14 11.75 -8.67
CA VAL A 45 8.81 12.72 -9.71
C VAL A 45 8.64 14.09 -9.08
N HIS A 46 9.61 14.98 -9.29
CA HIS A 46 9.44 16.39 -9.01
C HIS A 46 8.58 16.98 -10.11
N VAL A 47 7.29 17.22 -9.83
CA VAL A 47 6.41 18.01 -10.69
C VAL A 47 6.66 19.47 -10.32
N PRO A 48 7.49 20.22 -11.08
CA PRO A 48 7.64 21.63 -10.81
C PRO A 48 6.28 22.31 -11.01
N PRO A 49 5.92 23.26 -10.15
CA PRO A 49 4.73 24.05 -10.39
C PRO A 49 4.83 24.79 -11.72
N ASP A 50 3.75 24.83 -12.49
CA ASP A 50 3.69 25.65 -13.71
C ASP A 50 3.97 27.11 -13.33
N LEU A 51 5.10 27.64 -13.80
CA LEU A 51 5.53 29.00 -13.49
C LEU A 51 4.71 30.06 -14.24
N ARG A 52 3.90 29.66 -15.23
CA ARG A 52 2.98 30.56 -15.96
C ARG A 52 1.75 30.91 -15.10
N SER A 53 1.42 30.05 -14.15
CA SER A 53 0.41 30.24 -13.12
C SER A 53 1.06 29.95 -11.77
N GLY A 54 2.02 30.80 -11.37
CA GLY A 54 2.88 30.59 -10.20
C GLY A 54 2.17 29.88 -9.04
N SER A 55 2.41 28.58 -8.90
CA SER A 55 1.85 27.82 -7.78
C SER A 55 2.71 28.08 -6.57
N THR A 56 2.29 29.06 -5.78
CA THR A 56 2.85 29.32 -4.46
C THR A 56 2.24 28.32 -3.49
N ARG A 57 2.92 27.19 -3.26
CA ARG A 57 2.55 26.26 -2.19
C ARG A 57 3.45 26.50 -0.98
N LYS A 58 2.84 26.61 0.20
CA LYS A 58 3.61 26.64 1.46
C LYS A 58 4.36 25.31 1.58
N TRP A 59 5.65 25.33 1.86
CA TRP A 59 6.46 24.10 1.93
C TRP A 59 5.96 23.12 3.00
N TRP A 60 5.28 23.63 4.03
CA TRP A 60 4.67 22.84 5.10
C TRP A 60 3.24 22.40 4.80
N ASP A 61 2.61 22.86 3.71
CA ASP A 61 1.22 22.51 3.42
C ASP A 61 1.13 21.12 2.78
N VAL A 62 0.55 20.16 3.52
CA VAL A 62 0.37 18.79 3.04
C VAL A 62 -0.96 18.69 2.27
N PRO A 63 -0.96 18.23 1.02
CA PRO A 63 -2.17 18.08 0.24
C PRO A 63 -3.19 17.12 0.90
N PRO A 64 -4.47 17.50 1.01
CA PRO A 64 -5.48 16.64 1.61
C PRO A 64 -5.64 15.30 0.89
N GLU A 65 -5.45 15.26 -0.43
CA GLU A 65 -5.42 14.02 -1.23
C GLU A 65 -4.32 13.06 -0.75
N ASN A 66 -3.15 13.59 -0.38
CA ASN A 66 -2.04 12.80 0.15
C ASN A 66 -2.35 12.29 1.55
N VAL A 67 -2.97 13.12 2.39
CA VAL A 67 -3.44 12.74 3.74
C VAL A 67 -4.48 11.62 3.65
N TYR A 68 -5.41 11.71 2.69
CA TYR A 68 -6.42 10.67 2.45
C TYR A 68 -5.77 9.36 2.00
N ALA A 69 -4.90 9.42 1.00
CA ALA A 69 -4.21 8.25 0.46
C ALA A 69 -3.36 7.55 1.54
N PHE A 70 -2.64 8.32 2.35
CA PHE A 70 -1.91 7.83 3.52
C PHE A 70 -2.84 7.06 4.46
N ALA A 71 -3.92 7.69 4.90
CA ALA A 71 -4.83 7.10 5.86
C ALA A 71 -5.46 5.81 5.32
N LEU A 72 -5.94 5.83 4.08
CA LEU A 72 -6.52 4.66 3.42
C LEU A 72 -5.52 3.51 3.32
N TYR A 73 -4.30 3.79 2.89
CA TYR A 73 -3.27 2.77 2.68
C TYR A 73 -2.80 2.14 3.98
N ILE A 74 -2.48 2.95 5.00
CA ILE A 74 -1.97 2.45 6.29
C ILE A 74 -3.09 1.77 7.07
N PHE A 75 -4.28 2.37 7.15
CA PHE A 75 -5.41 1.77 7.88
C PHE A 75 -5.90 0.48 7.22
N GLY A 76 -5.92 0.44 5.88
CA GLY A 76 -6.24 -0.76 5.11
C GLY A 76 -5.28 -1.91 5.38
N GLN A 77 -3.97 -1.66 5.35
CA GLN A 77 -2.96 -2.68 5.68
C GLN A 77 -3.05 -3.16 7.12
N LEU A 78 -3.27 -2.25 8.07
CA LEU A 78 -3.41 -2.57 9.49
C LEU A 78 -4.58 -3.54 9.76
N ASN A 79 -5.68 -3.37 9.03
CA ASN A 79 -6.92 -4.13 9.23
C ASN A 79 -7.12 -5.27 8.22
N ARG A 80 -6.12 -5.60 7.40
CA ARG A 80 -6.17 -6.72 6.46
C ARG A 80 -5.47 -7.93 7.05
N TRP A 81 -6.23 -8.98 7.34
CA TRP A 81 -5.74 -10.23 7.92
C TRP A 81 -6.01 -11.36 6.94
N PRO A 82 -5.12 -11.64 5.98
CA PRO A 82 -5.40 -12.59 4.91
C PRO A 82 -5.44 -14.06 5.36
N SER A 83 -4.84 -14.40 6.50
CA SER A 83 -4.68 -15.79 6.95
C SER A 83 -5.19 -16.02 8.37
N ASP A 84 -4.68 -15.28 9.35
CA ASP A 84 -5.05 -15.43 10.76
C ASP A 84 -4.87 -14.08 11.48
N GLY A 85 -5.97 -13.55 12.00
CA GLY A 85 -6.00 -12.28 12.71
C GLY A 85 -5.05 -12.20 13.91
N GLU A 86 -4.78 -13.31 14.62
CA GLU A 86 -3.85 -13.28 15.76
C GLU A 86 -2.42 -13.04 15.32
N GLN A 87 -2.04 -13.52 14.13
CA GLN A 87 -0.68 -13.37 13.60
C GLN A 87 -0.56 -12.11 12.73
N ASP A 88 -1.50 -11.93 11.82
CA ASP A 88 -1.44 -10.88 10.80
C ASP A 88 -1.64 -9.50 11.42
N TYR A 89 -2.56 -9.34 12.37
CA TYR A 89 -2.79 -8.05 13.03
C TYR A 89 -1.57 -7.62 13.85
N ARG A 90 -1.00 -8.53 14.65
CA ARG A 90 0.20 -8.27 15.45
C ARG A 90 1.39 -7.90 14.58
N ARG A 91 1.58 -8.63 13.47
CA ARG A 91 2.64 -8.34 12.48
C ARG A 91 2.43 -6.98 11.83
N ALA A 92 1.19 -6.62 11.47
CA ALA A 92 0.87 -5.34 10.87
C ALA A 92 1.13 -4.16 11.82
N ILE A 93 0.72 -4.26 13.09
CA ILE A 93 1.00 -3.22 14.12
C ILE A 93 2.50 -2.97 14.23
N TYR A 94 3.31 -4.04 14.30
CA TYR A 94 4.76 -3.91 14.40
C TYR A 94 5.39 -3.37 13.10
N GLY A 95 4.97 -3.88 11.94
CA GLY A 95 5.51 -3.49 10.64
C GLY A 95 5.19 -2.04 10.26
N LEU A 96 4.04 -1.52 10.71
CA LEU A 96 3.59 -0.16 10.43
C LEU A 96 3.93 0.84 11.54
N GLN A 97 4.69 0.45 12.56
CA GLN A 97 4.93 1.28 13.75
C GLN A 97 5.53 2.67 13.45
N SER A 98 6.26 2.85 12.35
CA SER A 98 6.78 4.16 11.93
C SER A 98 5.71 5.12 11.41
N TYR A 99 4.53 4.61 11.09
CA TYR A 99 3.35 5.34 10.61
C TYR A 99 2.27 5.49 11.69
N LEU A 100 2.57 5.13 12.94
CA LEU A 100 1.66 5.21 14.08
C LEU A 100 2.23 6.16 15.12
N THR A 101 1.39 6.99 15.74
CA THR A 101 1.81 7.70 16.96
C THR A 101 2.04 6.68 18.09
N PRO A 102 2.89 6.98 19.10
CA PRO A 102 3.08 6.09 20.24
C PRO A 102 1.77 5.76 20.97
N ALA A 103 0.87 6.75 21.08
CA ALA A 103 -0.46 6.57 21.68
C ALA A 103 -1.33 5.63 20.84
N CYS A 104 -1.35 5.81 19.52
CA CYS A 104 -2.11 4.93 18.63
C CYS A 104 -1.56 3.50 18.63
N LYS A 105 -0.23 3.34 18.63
CA LYS A 105 0.39 2.01 18.76
C LYS A 105 -0.04 1.31 20.06
N ALA A 106 0.01 2.01 21.19
CA ALA A 106 -0.42 1.47 22.48
C ALA A 106 -1.90 1.09 22.48
N PHE A 107 -2.75 1.92 21.87
CA PHE A 107 -4.17 1.60 21.68
C PHE A 107 -4.36 0.32 20.87
N LEU A 108 -3.66 0.16 19.75
CA LEU A 108 -3.76 -1.01 18.87
C LEU A 108 -3.20 -2.29 19.54
N ASP A 109 -2.13 -2.17 20.32
CA ASP A 109 -1.63 -3.27 21.15
C ASP A 109 -2.70 -3.73 22.15
N GLY A 110 -3.43 -2.80 22.78
CA GLY A 110 -4.55 -3.12 23.67
C GLY A 110 -5.76 -3.73 22.95
N ASP A 111 -6.14 -3.19 21.79
CA ASP A 111 -7.21 -3.73 20.94
C ASP A 111 -6.89 -5.16 20.49
N TYR A 112 -5.63 -5.45 20.15
CA TYR A 112 -5.17 -6.80 19.84
C TYR A 112 -5.42 -7.78 21.00
N GLU A 113 -4.98 -7.45 22.21
CA GLU A 113 -5.15 -8.32 23.38
C GLU A 113 -6.63 -8.51 23.73
N TYR A 114 -7.44 -7.44 23.65
CA TYR A 114 -8.88 -7.51 23.87
C TYR A 114 -9.56 -8.46 22.88
N ARG A 115 -9.32 -8.30 21.57
CA ARG A 115 -9.93 -9.13 20.52
C ARG A 115 -9.45 -10.57 20.58
N LYS A 116 -8.17 -10.79 20.94
CA LYS A 116 -7.62 -12.13 21.15
C LYS A 116 -8.34 -12.84 22.30
N ALA A 117 -8.49 -12.18 23.43
CA ALA A 117 -9.21 -12.73 24.59
C ALA A 117 -10.68 -13.01 24.28
N ALA A 118 -11.32 -12.19 23.44
CA ALA A 118 -12.69 -12.39 22.97
C ALA A 118 -12.83 -13.48 21.89
N GLY A 119 -11.74 -14.07 21.40
CA GLY A 119 -11.78 -15.06 20.31
C GLY A 119 -12.12 -14.47 18.94
N GLU A 120 -11.99 -13.15 18.77
CA GLU A 120 -12.32 -12.42 17.54
C GLU A 120 -11.21 -12.46 16.49
N LEU A 121 -10.03 -13.02 16.81
CA LEU A 121 -8.86 -13.04 15.92
C LEU A 121 -8.47 -14.44 15.42
N ARG A 122 -8.73 -15.49 16.21
CA ARG A 122 -8.27 -16.84 15.92
C ARG A 122 -8.85 -17.36 14.63
N GLN A 123 -8.01 -17.75 13.66
CA GLN A 123 -8.43 -18.23 12.33
C GLN A 123 -9.39 -17.27 11.60
N ARG A 124 -9.31 -15.98 11.93
CA ARG A 124 -10.13 -14.94 11.33
C ARG A 124 -9.41 -14.33 10.15
N VAL A 125 -10.07 -14.37 9.02
CA VAL A 125 -9.63 -13.69 7.80
C VAL A 125 -10.44 -12.42 7.65
N ARG A 126 -9.77 -11.28 7.46
CA ARG A 126 -10.41 -9.98 7.31
C ARG A 126 -9.95 -9.28 6.04
N GLY A 127 -10.90 -8.90 5.21
CA GLY A 127 -10.73 -7.99 4.09
C GLY A 127 -11.27 -6.61 4.45
N VAL A 128 -10.46 -5.56 4.22
CA VAL A 128 -10.91 -4.17 4.30
C VAL A 128 -10.60 -3.49 2.98
N TYR A 129 -11.61 -2.84 2.40
CA TYR A 129 -11.50 -2.21 1.09
C TYR A 129 -12.37 -0.96 1.00
N GLU A 130 -11.88 0.02 0.23
CA GLU A 130 -12.63 1.23 -0.07
C GLU A 130 -13.86 0.91 -0.93
N ILE A 131 -14.90 1.70 -0.76
CA ILE A 131 -16.14 1.59 -1.51
C ILE A 131 -16.06 2.48 -2.75
N LEU A 132 -16.31 1.88 -3.92
CA LEU A 132 -16.38 2.61 -5.19
C LEU A 132 -17.44 3.73 -5.10
N GLY A 133 -17.13 4.91 -5.64
CA GLY A 133 -18.02 6.07 -5.57
C GLY A 133 -18.12 6.71 -4.18
N ARG A 134 -17.24 6.32 -3.24
CA ARG A 134 -17.13 6.95 -1.91
C ARG A 134 -15.67 7.22 -1.52
N GLY A 135 -14.81 7.42 -2.52
CA GLY A 135 -13.42 7.81 -2.31
C GLY A 135 -13.24 9.31 -2.11
N TYR A 136 -11.98 9.76 -2.07
CA TYR A 136 -11.65 11.18 -1.94
C TYR A 136 -12.25 12.04 -3.05
N SER A 137 -12.12 11.62 -4.31
CA SER A 137 -12.51 12.42 -5.48
C SER A 137 -13.99 12.77 -5.54
N GLU A 138 -14.84 12.02 -4.82
CA GLU A 138 -16.29 12.18 -4.83
C GLU A 138 -16.76 13.30 -3.90
N ASP A 139 -16.10 13.45 -2.74
CA ASP A 139 -16.41 14.50 -1.78
C ASP A 139 -15.17 14.85 -0.94
N PRO A 140 -14.20 15.62 -1.49
CA PRO A 140 -12.94 15.92 -0.82
C PRO A 140 -13.11 16.56 0.57
N GLU A 141 -14.05 17.49 0.71
CA GLU A 141 -14.29 18.25 1.94
C GLU A 141 -14.91 17.39 3.04
N LEU A 142 -15.76 16.42 2.69
CA LEU A 142 -16.25 15.44 3.64
C LEU A 142 -15.16 14.47 4.09
N ARG A 143 -14.27 14.09 3.17
CA ARG A 143 -13.28 13.03 3.33
C ARG A 143 -12.09 13.46 4.17
N VAL A 144 -11.60 14.68 3.96
CA VAL A 144 -10.48 15.24 4.72
C VAL A 144 -10.83 16.63 5.20
N LYS A 145 -10.84 16.80 6.52
CA LYS A 145 -11.00 18.11 7.16
C LYS A 145 -9.73 18.43 7.95
N GLN A 146 -9.08 19.54 7.63
CA GLN A 146 -7.98 20.03 8.45
C GLN A 146 -8.50 20.47 9.82
N LEU A 147 -7.85 20.00 10.88
CA LEU A 147 -8.19 20.35 12.27
C LEU A 147 -7.30 21.48 12.76
N ASP A 148 -5.99 21.37 12.50
CA ASP A 148 -4.97 22.38 12.78
C ASP A 148 -3.86 22.32 11.72
N ARG A 149 -2.74 23.03 11.94
CA ARG A 149 -1.63 23.10 10.97
C ARG A 149 -1.02 21.72 10.66
N ASP A 150 -1.05 20.83 11.64
CA ASP A 150 -0.30 19.57 11.65
C ASP A 150 -1.22 18.36 11.92
N SER A 151 -2.55 18.53 11.86
CA SER A 151 -3.50 17.44 12.02
C SER A 151 -4.77 17.56 11.17
N TRP A 152 -5.30 16.39 10.79
CA TRP A 152 -6.43 16.23 9.90
C TRP A 152 -7.38 15.13 10.42
N LEU A 153 -8.67 15.36 10.25
CA LEU A 153 -9.70 14.34 10.35
C LEU A 153 -9.88 13.72 8.96
N VAL A 154 -9.68 12.42 8.85
CA VAL A 154 -9.95 11.64 7.64
C VAL A 154 -11.12 10.71 7.87
N LYS A 155 -12.12 10.73 6.98
CA LYS A 155 -13.27 9.81 7.01
C LYS A 155 -13.16 8.79 5.90
N LEU A 156 -12.88 7.55 6.28
CA LEU A 156 -12.84 6.42 5.35
C LEU A 156 -14.15 5.64 5.43
N ASP A 157 -14.84 5.50 4.30
CA ASP A 157 -15.99 4.59 4.19
C ASP A 157 -15.47 3.28 3.62
N LEU A 158 -15.37 2.25 4.45
CA LEU A 158 -14.76 0.97 4.09
C LEU A 158 -15.77 -0.16 4.27
N ASN A 159 -15.70 -1.13 3.37
CA ASN A 159 -16.28 -2.44 3.60
C ASN A 159 -15.32 -3.27 4.46
N ALA A 160 -15.86 -3.93 5.47
CA ALA A 160 -15.15 -4.90 6.29
C ALA A 160 -15.85 -6.24 6.18
N ASP A 161 -15.19 -7.18 5.52
CA ASP A 161 -15.61 -8.58 5.44
C ASP A 161 -14.73 -9.40 6.38
N GLU A 162 -15.36 -10.20 7.23
CA GLU A 162 -14.67 -11.15 8.09
C GLU A 162 -15.19 -12.56 7.83
N TYR A 163 -14.27 -13.50 7.70
CA TYR A 163 -14.52 -14.92 7.50
C TYR A 163 -13.89 -15.73 8.62
N TYR A 164 -14.52 -16.85 8.96
CA TYR A 164 -13.97 -17.87 9.83
C TYR A 164 -14.13 -19.22 9.15
N ALA A 165 -13.02 -19.94 8.91
CA ALA A 165 -13.04 -21.22 8.19
C ALA A 165 -13.82 -21.18 6.85
N ALA A 166 -13.66 -20.10 6.08
CA ALA A 166 -14.36 -19.80 4.82
C ALA A 166 -15.85 -19.42 4.93
N GLU A 167 -16.44 -19.44 6.13
CA GLU A 167 -17.81 -18.96 6.36
C GLU A 167 -17.81 -17.44 6.60
N PRO A 168 -18.65 -16.66 5.91
CA PRO A 168 -18.78 -15.23 6.15
C PRO A 168 -19.46 -14.99 7.50
N VAL A 169 -18.79 -14.25 8.39
CA VAL A 169 -19.32 -13.96 9.73
C VAL A 169 -19.71 -12.49 9.88
N LYS A 170 -19.10 -11.61 9.09
CA LYS A 170 -19.42 -10.19 9.12
C LYS A 170 -19.22 -9.58 7.75
N ARG A 171 -20.21 -8.83 7.30
CA ARG A 171 -20.14 -7.94 6.15
C ARG A 171 -20.80 -6.65 6.55
N VAL A 172 -19.99 -5.63 6.77
CA VAL A 172 -20.48 -4.33 7.23
C VAL A 172 -19.77 -3.21 6.52
N VAL A 173 -20.53 -2.13 6.31
CA VAL A 173 -19.99 -0.88 5.82
C VAL A 173 -19.80 0.06 6.99
N VAL A 174 -18.59 0.58 7.17
CA VAL A 174 -18.23 1.38 8.33
C VAL A 174 -17.49 2.64 7.89
N ARG A 175 -17.93 3.77 8.44
CA ARG A 175 -17.23 5.04 8.38
C ARG A 175 -16.26 5.14 9.57
N TYR A 176 -14.97 5.19 9.28
CA TYR A 176 -13.91 5.36 10.26
C TYR A 176 -13.44 6.82 10.28
N PRO A 177 -13.71 7.57 11.37
CA PRO A 177 -13.15 8.90 11.58
C PRO A 177 -11.74 8.78 12.17
N LEU A 178 -10.73 8.84 11.33
CA LEU A 178 -9.32 8.74 11.70
C LEU A 178 -8.71 10.11 11.97
N ARG A 179 -7.80 10.18 12.93
CA ARG A 179 -6.92 11.33 13.13
C ARG A 179 -5.59 11.06 12.47
N VAL A 180 -5.16 11.94 11.57
CA VAL A 180 -3.83 11.91 10.95
C VAL A 180 -3.07 13.12 11.44
N VAL A 181 -1.79 12.94 11.77
CA VAL A 181 -0.91 14.01 12.22
C VAL A 181 0.37 14.06 11.38
N ARG A 182 1.00 15.24 11.31
CA ARG A 182 2.36 15.36 10.81
C ARG A 182 3.29 14.59 11.74
N PHE A 183 4.17 13.79 11.16
CA PHE A 183 5.11 12.95 11.88
C PHE A 183 6.42 12.80 11.11
N ASP A 184 7.07 13.93 10.87
CA ASP A 184 8.31 14.04 10.09
C ASP A 184 9.54 13.92 11.01
N LEU A 185 9.69 12.76 11.66
CA LEU A 185 10.79 12.50 12.60
C LEU A 185 11.94 11.71 11.97
N ASP A 186 11.61 10.73 11.12
CA ASP A 186 12.57 9.83 10.47
C ASP A 186 12.10 9.51 9.04
N PRO A 187 12.53 10.29 8.04
CA PRO A 187 12.15 10.09 6.63
C PRO A 187 12.65 8.78 6.03
N GLU A 188 13.69 8.14 6.59
CA GLU A 188 14.18 6.85 6.09
C GLU A 188 13.17 5.73 6.37
N ARG A 189 12.48 5.81 7.52
CA ARG A 189 11.48 4.83 7.94
C ARG A 189 10.04 5.25 7.67
N ASN A 190 9.78 6.55 7.54
CA ASN A 190 8.47 7.11 7.25
C ASN A 190 8.58 8.16 6.13
N LYS A 191 8.52 7.68 4.88
CA LYS A 191 8.57 8.53 3.68
C LYS A 191 7.35 9.45 3.53
N TRP A 192 6.26 9.19 4.25
CA TRP A 192 5.04 10.01 4.19
C TRP A 192 5.14 11.27 5.04
N GLY A 193 5.98 11.27 6.09
CA GLY A 193 6.00 12.35 7.10
C GLY A 193 4.68 12.52 7.85
N LEU A 194 3.84 11.47 7.87
CA LEU A 194 2.51 11.42 8.47
C LEU A 194 2.38 10.20 9.38
N ALA A 195 1.55 10.29 10.42
CA ALA A 195 1.20 9.17 11.28
C ALA A 195 -0.31 9.12 11.55
N LEU A 196 -0.82 7.90 11.72
CA LEU A 196 -2.14 7.67 12.30
C LEU A 196 -2.08 7.88 13.81
N ASP A 197 -2.95 8.76 14.30
CA ASP A 197 -3.23 8.99 15.72
C ASP A 197 -4.56 8.33 16.12
N CYS A 198 -4.83 7.18 15.49
CA CYS A 198 -6.01 6.33 15.66
C CYS A 198 -7.32 7.06 15.34
N TYR A 199 -8.27 7.12 16.29
CA TYR A 199 -9.64 7.56 16.03
C TYR A 199 -9.90 8.97 16.55
N GLN A 200 -10.44 9.85 15.71
CA GLN A 200 -10.93 11.17 16.10
C GLN A 200 -12.37 11.11 16.68
N GLY A 201 -13.06 10.00 16.48
CA GLY A 201 -14.41 9.73 16.99
C GLY A 201 -14.79 8.26 16.85
N THR A 202 -16.01 7.90 17.21
CA THR A 202 -16.46 6.50 17.14
C THR A 202 -16.72 6.07 15.69
N PRO A 203 -16.18 4.91 15.24
CA PRO A 203 -16.56 4.32 13.96
C PRO A 203 -18.08 4.10 13.87
N GLN A 204 -18.67 4.44 12.73
CA GLN A 204 -20.12 4.36 12.53
C GLN A 204 -20.46 3.35 11.44
N LYS A 205 -21.34 2.39 11.73
CA LYS A 205 -21.93 1.55 10.69
C LYS A 205 -22.81 2.44 9.81
N ILE A 206 -22.65 2.34 8.49
CA ILE A 206 -23.43 3.09 7.52
C ILE A 206 -24.17 2.13 6.58
N SER A 207 -25.27 2.59 6.01
CA SER A 207 -26.01 1.84 4.99
C SER A 207 -25.69 2.40 3.60
N LEU A 208 -25.54 1.52 2.61
CA LEU A 208 -25.41 1.94 1.22
C LEU A 208 -26.81 2.20 0.64
N PRO A 209 -27.03 3.30 -0.09
CA PRO A 209 -28.29 3.51 -0.79
C PRO A 209 -28.48 2.40 -1.84
N GLY A 210 -29.53 1.59 -1.68
CA GLY A 210 -29.87 0.50 -2.60
C GLY A 210 -29.48 -0.92 -2.17
N GLY A 211 -28.97 -1.14 -0.96
CA GLY A 211 -28.80 -2.49 -0.41
C GLY A 211 -30.10 -3.00 0.19
N GLU A 212 -30.65 -4.10 -0.34
CA GLU A 212 -31.73 -4.85 0.31
C GLU A 212 -31.27 -5.39 1.69
N PRO A 213 -32.20 -5.52 2.65
CA PRO A 213 -31.92 -5.94 4.04
C PRO A 213 -31.29 -7.32 4.18
#